data_AF-V6M3T6-F1
#
_entry.id   AF-V6M3T6-F1
#
_cell.length_a   1.000
_cell.length_b   1.000
_cell.length_c   1.000
_cell.angle_alpha   90.00
_cell.angle_beta   90.00
_cell.angle_gamma   90.00
#
_symmetry.space_group_name_H-M   'P 1'
#
loop_
_entity.id
_entity.type
_entity.pdbx_description
1 polymer ?
#
loop_
_entity_poly.entity_id
_entity_poly.type
_entity_poly.pdbx_seq_one_letter_code
_entity_poly.pdbx_strand_id
1 'polypeptide(L)' 'MESCLKCGSPMNAKDLICSVCGQNDYDEYQLIRNYVKTYPNSNAMQIANATGISISKILRFIKSGSLTVVDQDVHRRS' A
#
# COMPACT_ATOMS: atom_id res chain seq x y z
N MET A 1 -8.56 28.63 2.02
CA MET A 1 -7.76 27.49 2.49
C MET A 1 -8.74 26.34 2.59
N GLU A 2 -8.57 25.33 1.75
CA GLU A 2 -9.50 24.20 1.72
C GLU A 2 -9.00 23.14 2.70
N SER A 3 -9.94 22.45 3.34
CA SER A 3 -9.63 21.33 4.24
C SER A 3 -9.70 20.04 3.44
N CYS A 4 -8.72 19.16 3.59
CA CYS A 4 -8.72 17.87 2.92
C CYS A 4 -9.93 17.02 3.37
N LEU A 5 -10.73 16.53 2.44
CA LEU A 5 -11.88 15.68 2.75
C LEU A 5 -11.50 14.30 3.35
N LYS A 6 -10.25 13.87 3.17
CA LYS A 6 -9.75 12.56 3.65
C LYS A 6 -9.19 12.64 5.08
N CYS A 7 -8.52 13.74 5.45
CA CYS A 7 -7.83 13.86 6.74
C CYS A 7 -8.07 15.18 7.50
N GLY A 8 -8.78 16.14 6.91
CA GLY A 8 -9.07 17.44 7.51
C GLY A 8 -7.92 18.46 7.49
N SER A 9 -6.72 18.08 7.06
CA SER A 9 -5.56 18.98 7.03
C SER A 9 -5.70 20.07 5.97
N PRO A 10 -5.09 21.26 6.18
CA PRO A 10 -5.13 22.33 5.19
C PRO A 10 -4.43 21.94 3.89
N MET A 11 -5.05 22.29 2.77
CA MET A 11 -4.63 21.92 1.42
C MET A 11 -4.91 23.07 0.44
N ASN A 12 -4.14 23.18 -0.63
CA ASN A 12 -4.47 24.11 -1.72
C ASN A 12 -5.54 23.50 -2.62
N ALA A 13 -6.53 24.31 -3.02
CA ALA A 13 -7.60 23.87 -3.93
C ALA A 13 -7.10 23.37 -5.30
N LYS A 14 -5.87 23.75 -5.69
CA LYS A 14 -5.23 23.32 -6.95
C LYS A 14 -4.53 21.96 -6.84
N ASP A 15 -4.22 21.51 -5.63
CA ASP A 15 -3.55 20.23 -5.44
C ASP A 15 -4.57 19.10 -5.59
N LEU A 16 -4.15 17.94 -6.11
CA LEU A 16 -5.02 16.77 -6.20
C LEU A 16 -5.04 15.97 -4.88
N ILE A 17 -3.95 16.03 -4.12
CA ILE A 17 -3.73 15.31 -2.86
C ILE A 17 -3.09 16.27 -1.86
N CYS A 18 -3.57 16.28 -0.61
CA CYS A 18 -2.96 17.12 0.42
C CYS A 18 -1.58 16.59 0.80
N SER A 19 -0.71 17.48 1.27
CA SER A 19 0.67 17.13 1.66
C SER A 19 0.71 16.01 2.71
N VAL A 20 -0.23 16.00 3.66
CA VAL A 20 -0.31 14.97 4.70
C VAL A 20 -0.71 13.61 4.15
N CYS A 21 -1.78 13.54 3.35
CA CYS A 21 -2.22 12.30 2.73
C CYS A 21 -1.20 11.76 1.72
N GLY A 22 -0.55 12.66 0.97
CA GLY A 22 0.52 12.31 0.05
C GLY A 22 1.73 11.74 0.77
N GLN A 23 2.14 12.34 1.89
CA GLN A 23 3.23 11.83 2.71
C GLN A 23 2.89 10.47 3.33
N ASN A 24 1.70 10.31 3.91
CA ASN A 24 1.26 9.03 4.47
C ASN A 24 1.22 7.93 3.40
N ASP A 25 0.68 8.23 2.21
CA ASP A 25 0.65 7.26 1.11
C ASP A 25 2.08 6.90 0.64
N TYR A 26 3.03 7.85 0.67
CA TYR A 26 4.44 7.60 0.37
C TYR A 26 5.12 6.72 1.42
N ASP A 27 4.94 7.02 2.71
CA ASP A 27 5.55 6.29 3.83
C ASP A 27 5.04 4.84 3.87
N GLU A 28 3.73 4.65 3.67
CA GLU A 28 3.12 3.33 3.53
C GLU A 28 3.68 2.56 2.34
N TYR A 29 3.87 3.21 1.19
CA TYR A 29 4.49 2.60 0.02
C TYR A 29 5.92 2.15 0.32
N GLN A 30 6.73 2.97 1.02
CA GLN A 30 8.09 2.59 1.41
C GLN A 30 8.10 1.38 2.33
N LEU A 31 7.18 1.31 3.30
CA LEU A 31 7.02 0.17 4.21
C LEU A 31 6.72 -1.12 3.43
N ILE A 32 5.73 -1.10 2.54
CA ILE A 32 5.38 -2.25 1.70
C ILE A 32 6.57 -2.65 0.83
N ARG A 33 7.22 -1.68 0.17
CA ARG A 33 8.35 -1.93 -0.71
C ARG A 33 9.52 -2.56 0.03
N ASN A 34 9.86 -2.06 1.20
CA ASN A 34 10.94 -2.62 2.02
C ASN A 34 10.58 -4.04 2.49
N TYR A 35 9.33 -4.26 2.92
CA TYR A 35 8.88 -5.57 3.34
C TYR A 35 8.93 -6.59 2.20
N VAL A 36 8.44 -6.26 1.00
CA VAL A 36 8.49 -7.18 -0.15
C VAL A 36 9.92 -7.41 -0.63
N LYS A 37 10.83 -6.42 -0.53
CA LYS A 37 12.26 -6.64 -0.81
C LYS A 37 12.90 -7.65 0.13
N THR A 38 12.56 -7.60 1.41
CA THR A 38 13.07 -8.55 2.42
C THR A 38 12.38 -9.91 2.34
N TYR A 39 11.09 -9.93 2.00
CA TYR A 39 10.24 -11.12 1.97
C TYR A 39 9.46 -11.23 0.64
N PRO A 40 10.12 -11.58 -0.47
CA PRO A 40 9.54 -11.52 -1.82
C PRO A 40 8.37 -12.48 -2.06
N ASN A 41 8.27 -13.55 -1.26
CA ASN A 41 7.18 -14.54 -1.35
C ASN A 41 6.02 -14.24 -0.40
N SER A 42 5.94 -13.02 0.14
CA SER A 42 4.87 -12.67 1.07
C SER A 42 3.57 -12.38 0.36
N ASN A 43 2.47 -12.91 0.87
CA ASN A 43 1.14 -12.57 0.40
C ASN A 43 0.62 -11.25 1.01
N ALA A 44 -0.47 -10.71 0.46
CA ALA A 44 -1.04 -9.43 0.91
C ALA A 44 -1.47 -9.43 2.39
N MET A 45 -1.89 -10.59 2.93
CA MET A 45 -2.22 -10.71 4.36
C MET A 45 -1.00 -10.57 5.25
N GLN A 46 0.12 -11.21 4.90
CA GLN A 46 1.37 -11.12 5.67
C GLN A 46 1.90 -9.69 5.68
N ILE A 47 1.86 -9.01 4.52
CA ILE A 47 2.24 -7.60 4.40
C ILE A 47 1.33 -6.74 5.28
N ALA A 48 0.02 -6.95 5.26
CA ALA A 48 -0.95 -6.20 6.06
C ALA A 48 -0.69 -6.36 7.56
N ASN A 49 -0.42 -7.59 8.00
CA ASN A 49 -0.14 -7.88 9.40
C ASN A 49 1.19 -7.26 9.88
N ALA A 50 2.21 -7.24 9.01
CA ALA A 50 3.52 -6.69 9.35
C ALA A 50 3.56 -5.15 9.28
N THR A 51 2.87 -4.54 8.33
CA THR A 51 2.92 -3.08 8.07
C THR A 51 1.76 -2.32 8.71
N GLY A 52 0.69 -3.00 9.14
CA GLY A 52 -0.54 -2.39 9.62
C GLY A 52 -1.39 -1.74 8.51
N ILE A 53 -1.00 -1.89 7.24
CA ILE A 53 -1.70 -1.30 6.10
C ILE A 53 -2.85 -2.21 5.66
N SER A 54 -3.96 -1.63 5.24
CA SER A 54 -5.12 -2.40 4.78
C SER A 54 -4.80 -3.24 3.54
N ILE A 55 -5.31 -4.47 3.51
CA ILE A 55 -5.14 -5.42 2.40
C ILE A 55 -5.58 -4.79 1.06
N SER A 56 -6.69 -4.04 1.05
CA SER A 56 -7.19 -3.36 -0.15
C SER A 56 -6.17 -2.39 -0.76
N LYS A 57 -5.41 -1.67 0.08
CA LYS A 57 -4.39 -0.72 -0.35
C LYS A 57 -3.14 -1.44 -0.85
N ILE A 58 -2.73 -2.51 -0.18
CA ILE A 58 -1.62 -3.39 -0.61
C ILE A 58 -1.93 -4.02 -1.98
N LEU A 59 -3.13 -4.58 -2.15
CA LEU A 59 -3.57 -5.16 -3.43
C LEU A 59 -3.56 -4.12 -4.55
N ARG A 60 -3.91 -2.86 -4.26
CA ARG A 60 -3.84 -1.77 -5.24
C ARG A 60 -2.40 -1.52 -5.70
N PHE A 61 -1.42 -1.54 -4.80
CA PHE A 61 0.00 -1.38 -5.12
C PHE A 61 0.60 -2.57 -5.90
N ILE A 62 0.15 -3.78 -5.60
CA ILE A 62 0.55 -4.99 -6.34
C ILE A 62 -0.05 -4.96 -7.75
N LYS A 63 -1.36 -4.69 -7.87
CA LYS A 63 -2.11 -4.72 -9.12
C LYS A 63 -1.71 -3.61 -10.11
N SER A 64 -1.14 -2.50 -9.62
CA SER A 64 -0.54 -1.46 -10.49
C SER A 64 0.77 -1.87 -11.15
N GLY A 65 1.23 -3.13 -10.98
CA GLY A 65 2.38 -3.69 -11.67
C GLY A 65 3.73 -3.37 -11.04
N SER A 66 3.75 -2.82 -9.81
CA SER A 66 4.99 -2.47 -9.10
C SER A 66 5.57 -3.60 -8.24
N LEU A 67 4.80 -4.68 -7.99
CA LEU A 67 5.21 -5.80 -7.13
C LEU A 67 4.66 -7.10 -7.71
N THR A 68 5.52 -8.11 -7.89
CA THR A 68 5.12 -9.47 -8.30
C THR A 68 5.13 -10.35 -7.06
N VAL A 69 3.96 -10.75 -6.59
CA VAL A 69 3.85 -11.76 -5.53
C VAL A 69 3.88 -13.13 -6.22
N VAL A 70 4.87 -13.95 -5.88
CA VAL A 70 4.92 -15.33 -6.37
C VAL A 70 3.96 -16.13 -5.51
N ASP A 71 2.77 -16.40 -6.05
CA ASP A 71 1.85 -17.36 -5.46
C ASP A 71 2.50 -18.75 -5.57
N GLN A 72 2.89 -19.31 -4.44
CA GLN A 72 3.22 -20.71 -4.32
C GLN A 72 2.15 -21.36 -3.46
N ASP A 73 0.98 -21.61 -4.04
CA ASP A 73 0.11 -22.68 -3.56
C ASP A 73 0.06 -23.82 -4.59
N VAL A 74 0.90 -24.79 -4.26
CA VAL A 74 1.07 -26.12 -4.81
C VAL A 74 -0.04 -27.01 -4.21
N HIS A 75 -0.69 -27.84 -5.06
CA HIS A 75 -1.60 -28.96 -4.73
C HIS A 75 -3.09 -28.69 -4.36
N ARG A 76 -3.98 -28.83 -5.36
CA ARG A 76 -5.23 -29.62 -5.22
C ARG A 76 -5.05 -30.91 -6.02
N ARG A 77 -4.69 -32.02 -5.36
CA ARG A 77 -5.55 -33.22 -5.12
C ARG A 77 -6.09 -33.81 -6.43
N SER A 78 -5.41 -34.83 -6.98
CA SER A 78 -5.64 -36.28 -6.79
C SER A 78 -6.81 -36.80 -7.61
#